data_AF-A0A099D442-F1
#
_entry.id   AF-A0A099D442-F1
#
_cell.length_a   1.000
_cell.length_b   1.000
_cell.length_c   1.000
_cell.angle_alpha   90.00
_cell.angle_beta   90.00
_cell.angle_gamma   90.00
#
_symmetry.space_group_name_H-M   'P 1'
#
loop_
_entity.id
_entity.type
_entity.pdbx_description
1 polymer ?
#
loop_
_entity_poly.entity_id
_entity_poly.type
_entity_poly.pdbx_seq_one_letter_code
_entity_poly.pdbx_strand_id
1 'polypeptide(L)'
;MDSFDVVFLVGAPLVGTMFVIYGALGWMGKVSASSWARWTRANREGGRNQLLLGLIIGMNGVAAAVPGTGFGPLSALLTVAMVGFLALSILHRRKYGPRPRPGERYSSKRLAG
;
A
#
# COMPACT_ATOMS: atom_id res chain seq x y z
N MET A 1 -26.95 5.25 9.63
CA MET A 1 -25.91 4.45 8.97
C MET A 1 -26.42 3.05 8.85
N ASP A 2 -26.47 2.52 7.64
CA ASP A 2 -26.77 1.11 7.44
C ASP A 2 -25.55 0.25 7.83
N SER A 3 -25.72 -1.07 7.89
CA SER A 3 -24.62 -1.97 8.24
C SER A 3 -23.46 -1.91 7.25
N PHE A 4 -23.70 -1.53 5.99
CA PHE A 4 -22.66 -1.36 4.98
C PHE A 4 -21.80 -0.13 5.27
N ASP A 5 -22.42 1.01 5.63
CA ASP A 5 -21.72 2.22 6.05
C ASP A 5 -20.80 1.95 7.22
N VAL A 6 -21.25 1.16 8.21
CA VAL A 6 -20.42 0.79 9.38
C VAL A 6 -19.24 -0.10 8.96
N VAL A 7 -19.46 -1.06 8.06
CA VAL A 7 -18.39 -1.91 7.52
C VAL A 7 -17.36 -1.07 6.76
N PHE A 8 -17.79 -0.08 5.97
CA PHE A 8 -16.87 0.82 5.28
C PHE A 8 -16.18 1.82 6.22
N LEU A 9 -16.89 2.34 7.23
CA LEU A 9 -16.32 3.30 8.19
C LEU A 9 -15.32 2.66 9.15
N VAL A 10 -15.49 1.38 9.47
CA VAL A 10 -14.65 0.68 10.46
C VAL A 10 -13.70 -0.29 9.77
N GLY A 11 -14.22 -1.16 8.91
CA GLY A 11 -13.45 -2.23 8.27
C GLY A 11 -12.37 -1.70 7.33
N ALA A 12 -12.72 -0.79 6.43
CA ALA A 12 -11.74 -0.27 5.46
C ALA A 12 -10.64 0.57 6.11
N PRO A 13 -10.89 1.42 7.12
CA PRO A 13 -9.82 2.07 7.88
C PRO A 13 -8.94 1.10 8.67
N LEU A 14 -9.49 0.04 9.25
CA LEU A 14 -8.69 -0.98 9.93
C LEU A 14 -7.76 -1.71 8.96
N VAL A 15 -8.31 -2.20 7.83
CA VAL A 15 -7.52 -2.84 6.77
C VAL A 15 -6.49 -1.87 6.20
N GLY A 16 -6.90 -0.64 5.90
CA GLY A 16 -6.02 0.42 5.42
C GLY A 16 -4.86 0.67 6.37
N THR A 17 -5.15 0.82 7.67
CA THR A 17 -4.16 0.99 8.74
C THR A 17 -3.19 -0.20 8.81
N MET A 18 -3.67 -1.43 8.72
CA MET A 18 -2.80 -2.62 8.69
C MET A 18 -1.81 -2.56 7.53
N PHE A 19 -2.28 -2.18 6.33
CA PHE A 19 -1.43 -2.02 5.16
C PHE A 19 -0.45 -0.86 5.29
N VAL A 20 -0.85 0.26 5.91
CA VAL A 20 0.03 1.41 6.20
C VAL A 20 1.15 1.01 7.15
N ILE A 21 0.82 0.38 8.27
CA ILE A 21 1.81 -0.05 9.29
C ILE A 21 2.78 -1.06 8.67
N TYR A 22 2.25 -2.09 8.01
CA TYR A 22 3.10 -3.12 7.40
C TYR A 22 3.95 -2.55 6.25
N GLY A 23 3.37 -1.68 5.43
CA GLY A 23 4.08 -0.97 4.37
C GLY A 23 5.19 -0.07 4.90
N ALA A 24 4.95 0.68 5.98
CA ALA A 24 5.95 1.52 6.64
C ALA A 24 7.10 0.69 7.22
N LEU A 25 6.78 -0.41 7.92
CA LEU A 25 7.79 -1.35 8.43
C LEU A 25 8.61 -1.98 7.29
N GLY A 26 7.96 -2.33 6.18
CA GLY A 26 8.62 -2.85 4.98
C GLY A 26 9.51 -1.82 4.30
N TRP A 27 9.05 -0.56 4.25
CA TRP A 27 9.81 0.56 3.71
C TRP A 27 11.08 0.85 4.52
N MET A 28 11.00 0.74 5.85
CA MET A 28 12.15 0.80 6.75
C MET A 28 13.07 -0.44 6.66
N GLY A 29 12.62 -1.50 5.98
CA GLY A 29 13.35 -2.78 5.88
C GLY A 29 13.21 -3.67 7.11
N LYS A 30 12.35 -3.32 8.07
CA LYS A 30 12.12 -4.09 9.31
C LYS A 30 11.36 -5.39 9.05
N VAL A 31 10.44 -5.40 8.08
CA VAL A 31 9.68 -6.60 7.68
C VAL A 31 9.75 -6.85 6.17
N SER A 32 9.38 -8.07 5.77
CA SER A 32 9.18 -8.45 4.37
C SER A 32 7.89 -7.83 3.86
N ALA A 33 7.95 -6.76 3.08
CA ALA A 33 6.79 -6.27 2.34
C ALA A 33 6.52 -7.23 1.15
N SER A 34 5.38 -7.93 1.20
CA SER A 34 5.01 -8.94 0.21
C SER A 34 6.06 -10.08 0.15
N SER A 35 6.34 -10.61 -1.04
CA SER A 35 7.27 -11.73 -1.24
C SER A 35 8.75 -11.31 -1.34
N TRP A 36 9.09 -10.07 -0.99
CA TRP A 36 10.46 -9.56 -1.12
C TRP A 36 11.26 -9.77 0.16
N ALA A 37 12.49 -10.26 0.04
CA ALA A 37 13.38 -10.40 1.18
C ALA A 37 13.57 -9.05 1.91
N ARG A 38 13.48 -9.09 3.25
CA ARG A 38 13.75 -7.94 4.12
C ARG A 38 15.11 -7.30 3.80
N TRP A 39 15.23 -6.00 4.05
CA TRP A 39 16.44 -5.17 3.77
C TRP A 39 16.81 -4.95 2.30
N THR A 40 16.12 -5.57 1.33
CA THR A 40 16.39 -5.28 -0.08
C THR A 40 15.79 -3.95 -0.53
N ARG A 41 16.40 -3.31 -1.54
CA ARG A 41 15.82 -2.10 -2.15
C ARG A 41 14.44 -2.36 -2.73
N ALA A 42 14.23 -3.55 -3.31
CA ALA A 42 12.94 -4.00 -3.81
C ALA A 42 11.88 -4.07 -2.70
N ASN A 43 12.25 -4.57 -1.51
CA ASN A 43 11.39 -4.59 -0.34
C ASN A 43 11.04 -3.20 0.16
N ARG A 44 12.03 -2.30 0.26
CA ARG A 44 11.80 -0.92 0.72
C ARG A 44 10.85 -0.18 -0.23
N GLU A 45 11.10 -0.26 -1.53
CA GLU A 45 10.23 0.35 -2.54
C GLU A 45 8.85 -0.32 -2.60
N GLY A 46 8.77 -1.64 -2.37
CA GLY A 46 7.52 -2.38 -2.28
C GLY A 46 6.68 -2.02 -1.04
N GLY A 47 7.34 -1.81 0.10
CA GLY A 47 6.71 -1.33 1.33
C GLY A 47 6.09 0.05 1.18
N ARG A 48 6.78 0.98 0.49
CA ARG A 48 6.21 2.28 0.12
C ARG A 48 4.94 2.14 -0.72
N ASN A 49 4.93 1.24 -1.72
CA ASN A 49 3.74 1.01 -2.52
C ASN A 49 2.60 0.39 -1.68
N GLN A 50 2.92 -0.48 -0.73
CA GLN A 50 1.94 -1.07 0.19
C GLN A 50 1.34 -0.02 1.14
N LEU A 51 2.14 0.95 1.59
CA LEU A 51 1.68 2.08 2.36
C LEU A 51 0.66 2.91 1.57
N LEU A 52 0.97 3.24 0.31
CA LEU A 52 0.04 3.97 -0.56
C LEU A 52 -1.27 3.20 -0.78
N LEU A 53 -1.20 1.88 -0.94
CA LEU A 53 -2.39 1.04 -1.04
C LEU A 53 -3.25 1.11 0.24
N GLY A 54 -2.63 1.05 1.42
CA GLY A 54 -3.35 1.18 2.69
C GLY A 54 -4.05 2.53 2.83
N LEU A 55 -3.39 3.61 2.42
CA LEU A 55 -3.98 4.95 2.37
C LEU A 55 -5.20 5.02 1.44
N ILE A 56 -5.11 4.42 0.24
CA ILE A 56 -6.22 4.36 -0.72
C ILE A 56 -7.42 3.62 -0.12
N ILE A 57 -7.20 2.46 0.51
CA ILE A 57 -8.27 1.65 1.11
C ILE A 57 -8.94 2.43 2.25
N GLY A 58 -8.15 2.99 3.17
CA GLY A 58 -8.67 3.73 4.31
C GLY A 58 -9.47 4.97 3.90
N MET A 59 -8.94 5.78 2.97
CA MET A 59 -9.62 6.99 2.49
C MET A 59 -10.89 6.67 1.70
N ASN A 60 -10.90 5.62 0.87
CA ASN A 60 -12.13 5.19 0.18
C ASN A 60 -13.20 4.73 1.17
N GLY A 61 -12.82 3.98 2.22
CA GLY A 61 -13.73 3.55 3.28
C GLY A 61 -14.43 4.71 3.97
N VAL A 62 -13.64 5.72 4.38
CA VAL A 62 -14.17 6.93 5.02
C VAL A 62 -15.05 7.74 4.05
N ALA A 63 -14.62 7.91 2.81
CA ALA A 63 -15.38 8.65 1.80
C ALA A 63 -16.72 7.99 1.46
N ALA A 64 -16.77 6.64 1.44
CA ALA A 64 -17.98 5.89 1.16
C ALA A 64 -19.00 5.99 2.31
N ALA A 65 -18.54 5.96 3.56
CA ALA A 65 -19.41 5.95 4.73
C ALA A 65 -19.86 7.34 5.21
N VAL A 66 -19.25 8.42 4.71
CA VAL A 66 -19.60 9.80 5.06
C VAL A 66 -19.93 10.60 3.79
N PRO A 67 -21.15 10.44 3.24
CA PRO A 67 -21.60 11.22 2.10
C PRO A 67 -21.82 12.70 2.50
N GLY A 68 -21.44 13.63 1.61
CA GLY A 68 -21.77 15.06 1.75
C GLY A 68 -20.72 15.93 2.45
N THR A 69 -19.65 15.35 2.99
CA THR A 69 -18.45 16.11 3.39
C THR A 69 -17.72 16.58 2.13
N GLY A 70 -17.74 17.88 1.85
CA GLY A 70 -17.02 18.50 0.74
C GLY A 70 -15.52 18.17 0.79
N PHE A 71 -15.13 17.07 0.18
CA PHE A 71 -13.83 16.43 0.37
C PHE A 71 -12.81 16.86 -0.70
N GLY A 72 -12.63 18.15 -0.94
CA GLY A 72 -11.57 18.63 -1.83
C GLY A 72 -10.19 18.03 -1.46
N PRO A 73 -9.73 18.15 -0.19
CA PRO A 73 -8.44 17.64 0.22
C PRO A 73 -8.34 16.11 0.27
N LEU A 74 -9.37 15.41 0.78
CA LEU A 74 -9.33 13.95 0.90
C LEU A 74 -9.41 13.28 -0.48
N SER A 75 -10.26 13.80 -1.38
CA SER A 75 -10.34 13.31 -2.76
C SER A 75 -9.06 13.63 -3.54
N ALA A 76 -8.44 14.80 -3.31
CA ALA A 76 -7.14 15.13 -3.90
C ALA A 76 -6.05 14.18 -3.38
N LEU A 77 -5.97 13.95 -2.08
CA LEU A 77 -5.03 12.99 -1.46
C LEU A 77 -5.26 11.57 -1.98
N LEU A 78 -6.51 11.15 -2.11
CA LEU A 78 -6.87 9.86 -2.66
C LEU A 78 -6.43 9.73 -4.12
N THR A 79 -6.66 10.76 -4.93
CA THR A 79 -6.26 10.79 -6.35
C THR A 79 -4.74 10.73 -6.47
N VAL A 80 -4.01 11.54 -5.70
CA VAL A 80 -2.54 11.54 -5.67
C VAL A 80 -2.01 10.19 -5.20
N ALA A 81 -2.62 9.59 -4.18
CA ALA A 81 -2.24 8.26 -3.69
C ALA A 81 -2.49 7.17 -4.74
N MET A 82 -3.62 7.20 -5.46
CA MET A 82 -3.93 6.26 -6.54
C MET A 82 -2.95 6.39 -7.71
N VAL A 83 -2.71 7.61 -8.19
CA VAL A 83 -1.78 7.88 -9.29
C VAL A 83 -0.36 7.47 -8.89
N GLY A 84 0.07 7.87 -7.68
CA GLY A 84 1.36 7.50 -7.13
C GLY A 84 1.51 5.98 -6.98
N PHE A 85 0.51 5.30 -6.43
CA PHE A 85 0.50 3.85 -6.29
C PHE A 85 0.62 3.15 -7.64
N LEU A 86 -0.17 3.57 -8.64
CA LEU A 86 -0.16 2.99 -9.98
C LEU A 86 1.21 3.19 -10.65
N ALA A 87 1.68 4.43 -10.72
CA ALA A 87 2.95 4.78 -11.36
C ALA A 87 4.12 4.04 -10.69
N LEU A 88 4.18 4.05 -9.36
CA LEU A 88 5.26 3.40 -8.62
C LEU A 88 5.15 1.88 -8.65
N SER A 89 3.97 1.30 -8.76
CA SER A 89 3.80 -0.16 -8.92
C SER A 89 4.23 -0.61 -10.31
N ILE A 90 3.91 0.15 -11.36
CA ILE A 90 4.40 -0.10 -12.72
C ILE A 90 5.93 0.01 -12.76
N LEU A 91 6.48 1.09 -12.21
CA LEU A 91 7.94 1.30 -12.16
C LEU A 91 8.63 0.19 -11.36
N HIS A 92 8.07 -0.20 -10.22
CA HIS A 92 8.59 -1.28 -9.38
C HIS A 92 8.62 -2.59 -10.15
N ARG A 93 7.53 -2.95 -10.85
CA ARG A 93 7.48 -4.17 -11.67
C ARG A 93 8.44 -4.13 -12.84
N ARG A 94 8.58 -2.98 -13.52
CA ARG A 94 9.56 -2.80 -14.60
C ARG A 94 11.00 -2.94 -14.08
N LYS A 95 11.29 -2.35 -12.92
CA LYS A 95 12.61 -2.37 -12.32
C LYS A 95 12.97 -3.75 -11.80
N TYR A 96 12.07 -4.39 -11.04
CA TYR A 96 12.35 -5.59 -10.25
C TYR A 96 11.85 -6.90 -10.84
N GLY A 97 10.97 -6.83 -11.85
CA GLY A 97 10.28 -7.99 -12.39
C GLY A 97 9.01 -8.35 -11.60
N PRO A 98 8.38 -9.49 -11.91
CA PRO A 98 7.24 -9.99 -11.16
C PRO A 98 7.61 -10.31 -9.70
N ARG A 99 6.60 -10.29 -8.81
CA ARG A 99 6.81 -10.66 -7.40
C ARG A 99 7.25 -12.12 -7.30
N PRO A 100 8.23 -12.44 -6.43
CA PRO A 100 8.61 -13.83 -6.16
C PRO A 100 7.40 -14.66 -5.71
N ARG A 101 7.34 -15.93 -6.09
CA ARG A 101 6.29 -16.81 -5.56
C ARG A 101 6.54 -17.10 -4.08
N PRO A 102 5.49 -17.36 -3.28
CA PRO A 102 5.65 -17.80 -1.89
C PRO A 102 6.56 -19.03 -1.84
N GLY A 103 7.63 -18.98 -1.03
CA GLY A 103 8.60 -20.08 -0.91
C GLY A 103 9.74 -20.06 -1.93
N GLU A 104 9.68 -19.25 -2.99
CA GLU A 104 10.83 -19.04 -3.87
C GLU A 104 11.85 -18.12 -3.17
N ARG A 105 13.02 -18.68 -2.83
CA ARG A 105 14.21 -17.88 -2.48
C ARG A 105 14.69 -17.14 -3.73
N TYR A 106 14.05 -16.03 -4.10
CA TYR A 106 14.75 -14.96 -4.82
C TYR A 106 15.53 -14.17 -3.75
N SER A 107 16.62 -14.71 -3.21
CA SER A 107 17.97 -14.74 -3.81
C SER A 107 18.44 -13.33 -4.16
N SER A 108 19.09 -12.70 -3.19
CA SER A 108 20.39 -11.98 -3.25
C SER A 108 20.85 -11.18 -4.49
N LYS A 109 20.26 -11.29 -5.69
CA LYS A 109 20.75 -10.68 -6.93
C LYS A 109 20.40 -9.21 -7.14
N ARG A 110 19.94 -8.50 -6.11
CA ARG A 110 19.84 -7.03 -6.13
C ARG A 110 20.45 -6.39 -4.88
N LEU A 111 21.49 -7.04 -4.35
CA LEU A 111 22.49 -6.40 -3.52
C LEU A 111 23.52 -5.75 -4.46
N ALA A 112 23.26 -4.51 -4.87
CA ALA A 112 24.31 -3.62 -5.38
C ALA A 112 23.78 -2.18 -5.33
N GLY A 113 24.47 -1.36 -4.53
CA GLY A 113 24.15 0.03 -4.22
C GLY A 113 24.00 0.21 -2.72
#